data_AF-A0A0X1T3X3-F1
#
_entry.id   AF-A0A0X1T3X3-F1
#
_cell.length_a   1.000
_cell.length_b   1.000
_cell.length_c   1.000
_cell.angle_alpha   90.00
_cell.angle_beta   90.00
_cell.angle_gamma   90.00
#
_symmetry.space_group_name_H-M   'P 1'
#
loop_
_entity.id
_entity.type
_entity.pdbx_description
1 polymer ?
#
loop_
_entity_poly.entity_id
_entity_poly.type
_entity_poly.pdbx_seq_one_letter_code
_entity_poly.pdbx_strand_id
1 'polypeptide(L)'
;MSDFNLGRRRIMQVVGAGMLLPGLAPAVIASVKDRPQLTDGVQSGDLLGDKAMVWSRTDRPARMVVEWDTRSVFSNPRRFVSALADAGCDFTACVELSGLPADQAIFYRVHFEDAQSGVASEPWFGHLRSVPQQRRDIRFVWSGDTAGQGFGINPEIGGMRIYEAMRLRLPDFFIHSGDTIYADGPIPAQIATESGRIWCNITTEAKSKVAESLAEFRGNYRYNLLDDNLRRFNAEVPQIWQWDDHEVTNNWSPGKQLDERYRSKDIHSLVGRARQAWLEYAPVRRQRADQGGRIYRQLSYGPMLDVFVLDMRSYRGPNDDNLGASKAFLGREQLAWLKRELENSKAQWKVIAADMPIGLGVPDGEVSPGLARWEAIANGDPGPAQGREREIAELLGHLRARQVHNTVWLTADVHYCAAHHYHPDRAAFQDFEPFWEFVAGPLNAGSFGPNVLDKTFGPRVVFEKAPAVQNSSPFAGFQFFGEVNIDGQSGEMGVVLRDLDGVSVFEQKLQPV
;
A
#
# COMPACT_ATOMS: atom_id res chain seq x y z
N MET A 1 31.37 42.56 4.01
CA MET A 1 31.88 42.69 5.39
C MET A 1 31.09 43.78 6.08
N SER A 2 30.15 43.42 6.94
CA SER A 2 29.78 44.22 8.11
C SER A 2 28.94 43.34 9.02
N ASP A 3 29.60 42.76 10.01
CA ASP A 3 28.98 42.13 11.16
C ASP A 3 28.11 43.14 11.91
N PHE A 4 26.86 42.77 12.19
CA PHE A 4 26.04 43.49 13.17
C PHE A 4 25.85 42.65 14.42
N ASN A 5 26.43 43.19 15.49
CA ASN A 5 26.67 42.61 16.79
C ASN A 5 25.39 42.62 17.66
N LEU A 6 25.10 41.48 18.29
CA LEU A 6 23.99 41.25 19.23
C LEU A 6 24.33 41.85 20.61
N GLY A 7 23.83 43.07 20.85
CA GLY A 7 23.94 43.76 22.15
C GLY A 7 22.65 43.72 22.99
N ARG A 8 22.63 42.85 24.01
CA ARG A 8 21.96 42.98 25.33
C ARG A 8 20.66 43.83 25.41
N ARG A 9 19.50 43.16 25.48
CA ARG A 9 18.26 43.79 25.99
C ARG A 9 18.21 43.73 27.51
N ARG A 10 18.13 44.91 28.14
CA ARG A 10 17.84 45.13 29.56
C ARG A 10 16.40 44.73 29.87
N ILE A 11 16.21 43.93 30.91
CA ILE A 11 14.91 43.64 31.52
C ILE A 11 14.52 44.86 32.36
N MET A 12 13.42 45.54 32.01
CA MET A 12 12.74 46.47 32.92
C MET A 12 11.69 45.70 33.72
N GLN A 13 11.89 45.62 35.04
CA GLN A 13 10.86 45.21 35.98
C GLN A 13 9.90 46.39 36.20
N VAL A 14 8.64 46.23 35.82
CA VAL A 14 7.56 47.13 36.24
C VAL A 14 6.72 46.39 37.26
N VAL A 15 6.74 46.87 38.50
CA VAL A 15 5.81 46.47 39.56
C VAL A 15 4.57 47.34 39.42
N GLY A 16 3.47 46.77 38.94
CA GLY A 16 2.16 47.42 38.87
C GLY A 16 1.15 46.66 39.73
N ALA A 17 0.62 47.31 40.77
CA ALA A 17 -0.35 46.76 41.69
C ALA A 17 -1.78 46.78 41.11
N GLY A 18 -2.39 45.58 41.03
CA GLY A 18 -3.79 45.28 41.33
C GLY A 18 -4.94 46.03 40.64
N MET A 19 -5.57 45.36 39.67
CA MET A 19 -7.05 45.26 39.60
C MET A 19 -7.42 43.80 39.32
N LEU A 20 -8.18 43.20 40.23
CA LEU A 20 -8.63 41.80 40.18
C LEU A 20 -9.85 41.70 39.23
N LEU A 21 -9.63 41.17 38.03
CA LEU A 21 -10.67 40.62 37.16
C LEU A 21 -10.87 39.13 37.48
N PRO A 22 -12.10 38.59 37.42
CA PRO A 22 -12.36 37.19 37.75
C PRO A 22 -11.80 36.26 36.67
N GLY A 23 -10.81 35.46 37.05
CA GLY A 23 -10.70 34.04 36.67
C GLY A 23 -10.52 33.69 35.20
N LEU A 24 -9.48 34.22 34.52
CA LEU A 24 -8.79 33.41 33.52
C LEU A 24 -7.77 32.57 34.28
N ALA A 25 -8.03 31.26 34.39
CA ALA A 25 -7.01 30.32 34.84
C ALA A 25 -5.75 30.56 33.98
N PRO A 26 -4.55 30.64 34.58
CA PRO A 26 -3.33 30.77 33.78
C PRO A 26 -3.30 29.60 32.81
N ALA A 27 -3.26 29.89 31.51
CA ALA A 27 -2.98 28.87 30.51
C ALA A 27 -1.60 28.31 30.84
N VAL A 28 -1.57 27.14 31.48
CA VAL A 28 -0.33 26.38 31.66
C VAL A 28 0.07 25.97 30.25
N ILE A 29 0.96 26.75 29.65
CA ILE A 29 1.63 26.35 28.41
C ILE A 29 2.51 25.18 28.82
N ALA A 30 2.01 23.95 28.61
CA ALA A 30 2.78 22.74 28.81
C ALA A 30 4.10 22.90 28.04
N SER A 31 5.21 22.58 28.71
CA SER A 31 6.53 22.56 28.07
C SER A 31 6.47 21.64 26.85
N VAL A 32 7.21 21.97 25.80
CA VAL A 32 7.28 21.17 24.57
C VAL A 32 7.66 19.70 24.87
N LYS A 33 8.38 19.45 25.98
CA LYS A 33 8.76 18.10 26.44
C LYS A 33 7.61 17.30 27.05
N ASP A 34 6.59 17.98 27.57
CA ASP A 34 5.47 17.37 28.27
C ASP A 34 4.35 16.94 27.31
N ARG A 35 4.41 17.38 26.05
CA ARG A 35 3.44 17.04 25.00
C ARG A 35 3.77 15.68 24.36
N PRO A 36 2.76 14.85 24.05
CA PRO A 36 2.96 13.74 23.13
C PRO A 36 3.49 14.21 21.78
N GLN A 37 4.21 13.35 21.06
CA GLN A 37 4.73 13.65 19.72
C GLN A 37 4.14 12.70 18.69
N LEU A 38 3.68 13.24 17.56
CA LEU A 38 3.37 12.44 16.38
C LEU A 38 4.67 12.17 15.64
N THR A 39 5.11 10.91 15.64
CA THR A 39 6.43 10.53 15.14
C THR A 39 6.43 10.10 13.67
N ASP A 40 5.29 9.61 13.18
CA ASP A 40 5.20 8.88 11.92
C ASP A 40 4.25 9.53 10.88
N GLY A 41 3.83 10.77 11.14
CA GLY A 41 2.85 11.48 10.31
C GLY A 41 1.43 10.91 10.46
N VAL A 42 0.58 11.23 9.47
CA VAL A 42 -0.82 10.79 9.41
C VAL A 42 -1.09 10.08 8.10
N GLN A 43 -2.04 9.15 8.12
CA GLN A 43 -2.51 8.45 6.93
C GLN A 43 -4.03 8.44 6.92
N SER A 44 -4.63 8.43 5.73
CA SER A 44 -6.05 8.11 5.57
C SER A 44 -6.22 6.92 4.62
N GLY A 45 -7.35 6.22 4.68
CA GLY A 45 -7.57 5.03 3.85
C GLY A 45 -8.98 4.46 3.92
N ASP A 46 -9.21 3.39 3.16
CA ASP A 46 -10.46 2.62 3.16
C ASP A 46 -11.73 3.49 3.04
N LEU A 47 -11.69 4.44 2.10
CA LEU A 47 -12.84 5.28 1.75
C LEU A 47 -14.03 4.40 1.35
N LEU A 48 -15.17 4.59 2.01
CA LEU A 48 -16.38 3.82 1.74
C LEU A 48 -17.63 4.63 2.10
N GLY A 49 -18.42 5.00 1.09
CA GLY A 49 -19.60 5.82 1.30
C GLY A 49 -19.27 7.14 2.00
N ASP A 50 -19.87 7.39 3.16
CA ASP A 50 -19.67 8.58 3.97
C ASP A 50 -18.56 8.42 5.03
N LYS A 51 -17.65 7.45 4.86
CA LYS A 51 -16.64 7.06 5.85
C LYS A 51 -15.23 7.03 5.29
N ALA A 52 -14.26 7.27 6.17
CA ALA A 52 -12.83 7.12 5.90
C ALA A 52 -12.10 6.69 7.17
N MET A 53 -11.04 5.90 7.04
CA MET A 53 -10.12 5.64 8.15
C MET A 53 -9.08 6.75 8.23
N VAL A 54 -8.71 7.14 9.44
CA VAL A 54 -7.55 8.00 9.72
C VAL A 54 -6.67 7.30 10.74
N TRP A 55 -5.37 7.27 10.47
CA TRP A 55 -4.36 6.62 11.27
C TRP A 55 -3.24 7.59 11.65
N SER A 56 -2.67 7.39 12.84
CA SER A 56 -1.44 8.05 13.27
C SER A 56 -0.77 7.26 14.39
N ARG A 57 0.49 7.58 14.70
CA ARG A 57 1.23 7.02 15.83
C ARG A 57 1.80 8.11 16.74
N THR A 58 1.84 7.83 18.05
CA THR A 58 2.37 8.73 19.10
C THR A 58 3.59 8.12 19.82
N ASP A 59 4.31 8.90 20.61
CA ASP A 59 5.50 8.46 21.37
C ASP A 59 5.19 7.88 22.76
N ARG A 60 3.96 8.04 23.26
CA ARG A 60 3.54 7.68 24.62
C ARG A 60 2.04 7.38 24.72
N PRO A 61 1.53 6.82 25.84
CA PRO A 61 0.11 6.55 25.99
C PRO A 61 -0.75 7.80 25.81
N ALA A 62 -1.58 7.82 24.78
CA ALA A 62 -2.41 8.98 24.44
C ALA A 62 -3.61 8.57 23.59
N ARG A 63 -4.61 9.45 23.48
CA ARG A 63 -5.76 9.27 22.58
C ARG A 63 -5.60 10.15 21.37
N MET A 64 -5.75 9.58 20.19
CA MET A 64 -5.78 10.33 18.94
C MET A 64 -7.11 11.07 18.84
N VAL A 65 -7.04 12.36 18.57
CA VAL A 65 -8.18 13.21 18.24
C VAL A 65 -8.06 13.61 16.79
N VAL A 66 -9.12 13.34 16.03
CA VAL A 66 -9.22 13.74 14.63
C VAL A 66 -10.36 14.71 14.49
N GLU A 67 -10.07 15.87 13.91
CA GLU A 67 -11.06 16.87 13.56
C GLU A 67 -11.06 17.06 12.05
N TRP A 68 -12.24 17.06 11.42
CA TRP A 68 -12.37 17.29 9.99
C TRP A 68 -13.42 18.34 9.65
N ASP A 69 -13.20 19.08 8.55
CA ASP A 69 -14.10 20.08 7.98
C ASP A 69 -13.96 20.07 6.44
N THR A 70 -14.96 20.55 5.71
CA THR A 70 -14.86 20.79 4.26
C THR A 70 -14.11 22.09 3.93
N ARG A 71 -13.72 22.85 4.96
CA ARG A 71 -12.93 24.08 4.85
C ARG A 71 -11.65 23.95 5.66
N SER A 72 -10.51 24.29 5.05
CA SER A 72 -9.18 24.22 5.66
C SER A 72 -9.00 25.12 6.90
N VAL A 73 -9.90 26.08 7.12
CA VAL A 73 -9.90 26.95 8.31
C VAL A 73 -10.57 26.31 9.54
N PHE A 74 -11.16 25.10 9.42
CA PHE A 74 -11.82 24.37 10.52
C PHE A 74 -12.78 25.23 11.34
N SER A 75 -13.77 25.81 10.67
CA SER A 75 -14.74 26.72 11.34
C SER A 75 -15.97 26.02 11.88
N ASN A 76 -16.23 24.77 11.48
CA ASN A 76 -17.19 23.88 12.13
C ASN A 76 -16.67 22.42 12.09
N PRO A 77 -15.55 22.13 12.77
CA PRO A 77 -14.93 20.82 12.70
C PRO A 77 -15.78 19.76 13.39
N ARG A 78 -15.82 18.56 12.82
CA ARG A 78 -16.39 17.38 13.46
C ARG A 78 -15.27 16.59 14.12
N ARG A 79 -15.44 16.28 15.40
CA ARG A 79 -14.41 15.68 16.25
C ARG A 79 -14.68 14.20 16.50
N PHE A 80 -13.63 13.38 16.35
CA PHE A 80 -13.59 11.95 16.61
C PHE A 80 -12.41 11.63 17.51
N VAL A 81 -12.54 10.60 18.37
CA VAL A 81 -11.49 10.19 19.31
C VAL A 81 -11.28 8.69 19.20
N SER A 82 -10.02 8.26 19.15
CA SER A 82 -9.67 6.85 19.12
C SER A 82 -9.80 6.16 20.49
N ALA A 83 -9.67 4.83 20.47
CA ALA A 83 -9.24 4.09 21.66
C ALA A 83 -7.86 4.58 22.15
N LEU A 84 -7.47 4.19 23.36
CA LEU A 84 -6.15 4.52 23.89
C LEU A 84 -5.08 3.87 22.99
N ALA A 85 -4.15 4.67 22.51
CA ALA A 85 -2.91 4.18 21.92
C ALA A 85 -1.91 3.94 23.05
N ASP A 86 -1.41 2.72 23.18
CA ASP A 86 -0.46 2.33 24.22
C ASP A 86 0.60 1.36 23.65
N ALA A 87 1.50 0.87 24.50
CA ALA A 87 2.57 -0.02 24.08
C ALA A 87 2.07 -1.34 23.44
N GLY A 88 0.85 -1.77 23.78
CA GLY A 88 0.23 -2.98 23.25
C GLY A 88 0.00 -2.93 21.74
N CYS A 89 -0.33 -1.74 21.20
CA CYS A 89 -0.50 -1.48 19.77
C CYS A 89 0.63 -0.65 19.15
N ASP A 90 1.80 -0.61 19.81
CA ASP A 90 2.94 0.25 19.42
C ASP A 90 2.57 1.72 19.27
N PHE A 91 1.67 2.19 20.14
CA PHE A 91 1.19 3.56 20.18
C PHE A 91 0.53 4.01 18.87
N THR A 92 0.07 3.07 18.04
CA THR A 92 -0.72 3.34 16.84
C THR A 92 -2.18 3.59 17.24
N ALA A 93 -2.83 4.50 16.52
CA ALA A 93 -4.25 4.77 16.64
C ALA A 93 -4.88 4.83 15.26
N CYS A 94 -6.08 4.28 15.14
CA CYS A 94 -6.89 4.36 13.95
C CYS A 94 -8.33 4.71 14.34
N VAL A 95 -8.97 5.60 13.59
CA VAL A 95 -10.36 6.02 13.82
C VAL A 95 -11.14 6.03 12.51
N GLU A 96 -12.38 5.57 12.57
CA GLU A 96 -13.33 5.68 11.45
C GLU A 96 -14.06 7.02 11.55
N LEU A 97 -13.84 7.88 10.57
CA LEU A 97 -14.68 9.06 10.33
C LEU A 97 -16.01 8.63 9.73
N SER A 98 -17.07 9.38 10.03
CA SER A 98 -18.40 9.16 9.47
C SER A 98 -19.12 10.47 9.15
N GLY A 99 -20.18 10.39 8.32
CA GLY A 99 -20.96 11.54 7.89
C GLY A 99 -20.25 12.43 6.87
N LEU A 100 -19.21 11.95 6.20
CA LEU A 100 -18.53 12.71 5.15
C LEU A 100 -19.53 13.05 4.03
N PRO A 101 -19.65 14.33 3.61
CA PRO A 101 -20.47 14.67 2.45
C PRO A 101 -19.88 14.02 1.20
N ALA A 102 -20.71 13.62 0.25
CA ALA A 102 -20.24 12.99 -0.99
C ALA A 102 -19.45 13.95 -1.88
N ASP A 103 -18.39 13.44 -2.51
CA ASP A 103 -17.57 14.16 -3.49
C ASP A 103 -17.05 15.54 -3.01
N GLN A 104 -16.51 15.59 -1.80
CA GLN A 104 -15.98 16.83 -1.22
C GLN A 104 -14.51 16.68 -0.84
N ALA A 105 -13.79 17.80 -0.95
CA ALA A 105 -12.51 17.95 -0.28
C ALA A 105 -12.76 17.97 1.24
N ILE A 106 -12.06 17.09 1.96
CA ILE A 106 -12.11 16.96 3.41
C ILE A 106 -10.72 17.28 3.93
N PHE A 107 -10.63 18.33 4.74
CA PHE A 107 -9.42 18.67 5.49
C PHE A 107 -9.54 18.06 6.87
N TYR A 108 -8.51 17.36 7.32
CA TYR A 108 -8.46 16.82 8.67
C TYR A 108 -7.17 17.24 9.39
N ARG A 109 -7.27 17.35 10.71
CA ARG A 109 -6.12 17.53 11.59
C ARG A 109 -6.15 16.48 12.69
N VAL A 110 -4.96 15.98 13.04
CA VAL A 110 -4.75 14.95 14.04
C VAL A 110 -3.86 15.49 15.12
N HIS A 111 -4.24 15.32 16.38
CA HIS A 111 -3.36 15.52 17.53
C HIS A 111 -3.60 14.41 18.55
N PHE A 112 -2.68 14.24 19.48
CA PHE A 112 -2.81 13.30 20.59
C PHE A 112 -2.99 14.05 21.90
N GLU A 113 -3.99 13.63 22.68
CA GLU A 113 -4.19 14.05 24.07
C GLU A 113 -3.54 13.01 24.99
N ASP A 114 -2.54 13.41 25.76
CA ASP A 114 -1.83 12.54 26.72
C ASP A 114 -2.81 11.87 27.70
N ALA A 115 -2.65 10.56 27.92
CA ALA A 115 -3.62 9.79 28.68
C ALA A 115 -3.71 10.17 30.17
N GLN A 116 -2.68 10.82 30.73
CA GLN A 116 -2.64 11.20 32.15
C GLN A 116 -2.92 12.69 32.35
N SER A 117 -2.24 13.54 31.58
CA SER A 117 -2.28 15.00 31.74
C SER A 117 -3.33 15.68 30.87
N GLY A 118 -3.83 15.02 29.82
CA GLY A 118 -4.72 15.62 28.82
C GLY A 118 -4.05 16.67 27.93
N VAL A 119 -2.74 16.87 28.06
CA VAL A 119 -1.98 17.81 27.25
C VAL A 119 -1.97 17.35 25.79
N ALA A 120 -2.28 18.28 24.88
CA ALA A 120 -2.31 18.02 23.44
C ALA A 120 -0.93 18.18 22.78
N SER A 121 -0.62 17.29 21.85
CA SER A 121 0.48 17.44 20.91
C SER A 121 0.25 18.62 19.94
N GLU A 122 1.28 18.99 19.19
CA GLU A 122 1.06 19.78 17.97
C GLU A 122 0.23 18.98 16.95
N PRO A 123 -0.62 19.63 16.14
CA PRO A 123 -1.43 18.94 15.15
C PRO A 123 -0.63 18.62 13.88
N TRP A 124 -1.00 17.52 13.24
CA TRP A 124 -0.60 17.19 11.87
C TRP A 124 -1.81 17.27 10.96
N PHE A 125 -1.62 17.78 9.75
CA PHE A 125 -2.72 18.03 8.80
C PHE A 125 -2.69 17.01 7.68
N GLY A 126 -3.88 16.70 7.18
CA GLY A 126 -4.06 15.92 5.97
C GLY A 126 -5.30 16.32 5.20
N HIS A 127 -5.45 15.69 4.04
CA HIS A 127 -6.50 15.94 3.08
C HIS A 127 -6.96 14.63 2.45
N LEU A 128 -8.24 14.52 2.15
CA LEU A 128 -8.80 13.47 1.32
C LEU A 128 -9.98 13.98 0.51
N ARG A 129 -10.37 13.25 -0.53
CA ARG A 129 -11.65 13.44 -1.21
C ARG A 129 -12.60 12.30 -0.84
N SER A 130 -13.78 12.64 -0.33
CA SER A 130 -14.80 11.65 -0.01
C SER A 130 -15.38 11.00 -1.26
N VAL A 131 -15.94 9.79 -1.10
CA VAL A 131 -16.47 8.98 -2.20
C VAL A 131 -17.58 9.73 -2.97
N PRO A 132 -17.55 9.76 -4.31
CA PRO A 132 -18.62 10.36 -5.10
C PRO A 132 -19.88 9.49 -5.11
N GLN A 133 -21.06 10.12 -5.20
CA GLN A 133 -22.34 9.44 -5.40
C GLN A 133 -22.85 9.53 -6.85
N GLN A 134 -22.22 10.38 -7.66
CA GLN A 134 -22.56 10.60 -9.06
C GLN A 134 -21.33 10.33 -9.94
N ARG A 135 -21.53 10.22 -11.25
CA ARG A 135 -20.41 10.10 -12.20
C ARG A 135 -19.56 11.37 -12.15
N ARG A 136 -18.24 11.19 -12.16
CA ARG A 136 -17.23 12.25 -12.25
C ARG A 136 -15.92 11.65 -12.76
N ASP A 137 -14.98 12.50 -13.12
CA ASP A 137 -13.62 12.04 -13.41
C ASP A 137 -13.02 11.42 -12.15
N ILE A 138 -12.42 10.23 -12.29
CA ILE A 138 -11.70 9.54 -11.21
C ILE A 138 -10.24 9.41 -11.63
N ARG A 139 -9.32 9.74 -10.72
CA ARG A 139 -7.90 9.46 -10.88
C ARG A 139 -7.39 8.68 -9.69
N PHE A 140 -6.72 7.56 -9.90
CA PHE A 140 -6.02 6.87 -8.82
C PHE A 140 -4.68 6.31 -9.32
N VAL A 141 -3.80 5.97 -8.39
CA VAL A 141 -2.49 5.39 -8.69
C VAL A 141 -2.35 4.03 -8.00
N TRP A 142 -1.47 3.16 -8.49
CA TRP A 142 -1.17 1.88 -7.87
C TRP A 142 0.30 1.48 -8.06
N SER A 143 0.85 0.74 -7.10
CA SER A 143 2.17 0.07 -7.18
C SER A 143 2.43 -0.80 -5.93
N GLY A 144 3.63 -1.37 -5.80
CA GLY A 144 4.12 -2.14 -4.65
C GLY A 144 5.62 -1.96 -4.42
N ASP A 145 6.20 -2.77 -3.53
CA ASP A 145 7.65 -2.96 -3.42
C ASP A 145 8.43 -1.74 -2.85
N THR A 146 8.25 -1.46 -1.56
CA THR A 146 8.88 -0.33 -0.85
C THR A 146 10.03 -0.76 0.06
N ALA A 147 11.23 -0.28 -0.27
CA ALA A 147 12.46 -0.40 0.52
C ALA A 147 12.98 -1.84 0.65
N GLY A 148 13.27 -2.47 -0.50
CA GLY A 148 13.71 -3.86 -0.64
C GLY A 148 15.08 -4.05 -1.28
N GLN A 149 15.60 -5.28 -1.21
CA GLN A 149 16.86 -5.74 -1.82
C GLN A 149 18.09 -4.85 -1.56
N GLY A 150 18.13 -4.23 -0.37
CA GLY A 150 19.22 -3.36 0.09
C GLY A 150 19.08 -1.89 -0.26
N PHE A 151 18.03 -1.50 -1.00
CA PHE A 151 17.74 -0.12 -1.37
C PHE A 151 16.62 0.45 -0.50
N GLY A 152 17.00 1.21 0.52
CA GLY A 152 16.10 1.94 1.41
C GLY A 152 16.05 3.44 1.10
N ILE A 153 15.88 4.25 2.14
CA ILE A 153 15.76 5.71 2.02
C ILE A 153 17.14 6.31 1.76
N ASN A 154 17.32 6.95 0.60
CA ASN A 154 18.55 7.64 0.27
C ASN A 154 18.39 9.17 0.34
N PRO A 155 18.90 9.84 1.39
CA PRO A 155 18.74 11.27 1.57
C PRO A 155 19.49 12.11 0.52
N GLU A 156 20.53 11.56 -0.13
CA GLU A 156 21.33 12.29 -1.13
C GLU A 156 20.53 12.61 -2.40
N ILE A 157 19.45 11.85 -2.68
CA ILE A 157 18.52 12.12 -3.77
C ILE A 157 17.16 12.63 -3.30
N GLY A 158 17.05 13.00 -2.03
CA GLY A 158 15.80 13.49 -1.43
C GLY A 158 14.86 12.39 -0.95
N GLY A 159 15.35 11.17 -0.71
CA GLY A 159 14.57 10.05 -0.17
C GLY A 159 13.84 9.25 -1.26
N MET A 160 12.68 8.68 -0.90
CA MET A 160 11.81 7.90 -1.78
C MET A 160 10.96 8.80 -2.68
N ARG A 161 11.61 9.50 -3.63
CA ARG A 161 11.00 10.55 -4.46
C ARG A 161 9.79 10.11 -5.31
N ILE A 162 9.60 8.81 -5.55
CA ILE A 162 8.44 8.29 -6.28
C ILE A 162 7.11 8.68 -5.62
N TYR A 163 7.08 8.73 -4.28
CA TYR A 163 5.88 9.10 -3.54
C TYR A 163 5.49 10.56 -3.78
N GLU A 164 6.47 11.44 -3.98
CA GLU A 164 6.21 12.82 -4.39
C GLU A 164 5.72 12.90 -5.83
N ALA A 165 6.31 12.12 -6.75
CA ALA A 165 5.84 12.02 -8.13
C ALA A 165 4.38 11.56 -8.21
N MET A 166 3.99 10.56 -7.41
CA MET A 166 2.60 10.12 -7.27
C MET A 166 1.69 11.19 -6.64
N ARG A 167 2.13 11.83 -5.54
CA ARG A 167 1.36 12.89 -4.86
C ARG A 167 0.99 14.03 -5.81
N LEU A 168 1.94 14.45 -6.65
CA LEU A 168 1.76 15.53 -7.62
C LEU A 168 0.81 15.18 -8.77
N ARG A 169 0.39 13.91 -8.89
CA ARG A 169 -0.70 13.51 -9.81
C ARG A 169 -2.07 13.87 -9.27
N LEU A 170 -2.17 14.26 -7.99
CA LEU A 170 -3.43 14.54 -7.29
C LEU A 170 -4.43 13.38 -7.40
N PRO A 171 -4.03 12.15 -7.07
CA PRO A 171 -4.92 11.00 -7.12
C PRO A 171 -5.96 11.07 -5.99
N ASP A 172 -7.12 10.48 -6.25
CA ASP A 172 -8.22 10.32 -5.30
C ASP A 172 -7.88 9.31 -4.20
N PHE A 173 -7.07 8.31 -4.54
CA PHE A 173 -6.52 7.30 -3.64
C PHE A 173 -5.34 6.57 -4.31
N PHE A 174 -4.64 5.76 -3.53
CA PHE A 174 -3.55 4.88 -3.97
C PHE A 174 -3.82 3.43 -3.53
N ILE A 175 -3.58 2.49 -4.44
CA ILE A 175 -3.58 1.05 -4.14
C ILE A 175 -2.13 0.60 -3.93
N HIS A 176 -1.81 0.17 -2.71
CA HIS A 176 -0.53 -0.46 -2.41
C HIS A 176 -0.72 -1.98 -2.51
N SER A 177 -0.19 -2.59 -3.57
CA SER A 177 -0.39 -4.00 -3.91
C SER A 177 0.49 -4.96 -3.10
N GLY A 178 0.87 -4.60 -1.87
CA GLY A 178 1.78 -5.39 -1.03
C GLY A 178 3.24 -4.96 -1.13
N ASP A 179 4.10 -5.67 -0.40
CA ASP A 179 5.50 -5.29 -0.17
C ASP A 179 5.65 -3.85 0.36
N THR A 180 4.73 -3.49 1.26
CA THR A 180 4.74 -2.21 1.98
C THR A 180 5.96 -2.08 2.86
N ILE A 181 6.55 -3.21 3.23
CA ILE A 181 7.86 -3.34 3.89
C ILE A 181 8.59 -4.56 3.35
N TYR A 182 9.91 -4.55 3.47
CA TYR A 182 10.73 -5.77 3.41
C TYR A 182 11.19 -6.18 4.80
N ALA A 183 10.43 -7.07 5.45
CA ALA A 183 10.72 -7.56 6.79
C ALA A 183 11.94 -8.51 6.84
N ASP A 184 12.32 -9.06 5.70
CA ASP A 184 13.38 -10.05 5.52
C ASP A 184 14.53 -9.56 4.63
N GLY A 185 14.49 -8.29 4.22
CA GLY A 185 15.53 -7.62 3.43
C GLY A 185 16.33 -6.64 4.29
N PRO A 186 17.51 -7.02 4.82
CA PRO A 186 18.39 -6.07 5.50
C PRO A 186 18.82 -4.93 4.57
N ILE A 187 18.95 -3.73 5.12
CA ILE A 187 19.37 -2.53 4.40
C ILE A 187 20.74 -2.10 4.95
N PRO A 188 21.84 -2.32 4.21
CA PRO A 188 23.16 -1.86 4.64
C PRO A 188 23.25 -0.33 4.53
N ALA A 189 24.14 0.30 5.30
CA ALA A 189 24.33 1.75 5.23
C ALA A 189 24.79 2.22 3.84
N GLN A 190 25.55 1.39 3.13
CA GLN A 190 26.04 1.65 1.79
C GLN A 190 25.96 0.38 0.93
N ILE A 191 25.64 0.54 -0.34
CA ILE A 191 25.67 -0.53 -1.34
C ILE A 191 26.23 0.01 -2.67
N ALA A 192 27.11 -0.76 -3.31
CA ALA A 192 27.61 -0.42 -4.64
C ALA A 192 26.55 -0.80 -5.69
N THR A 193 26.23 0.15 -6.57
CA THR A 193 25.23 -0.03 -7.63
C THR A 193 25.87 -0.58 -8.90
N GLU A 194 25.04 -1.02 -9.84
CA GLU A 194 25.42 -1.47 -11.18
C GLU A 194 26.27 -0.44 -11.96
N SER A 195 26.12 0.86 -11.66
CA SER A 195 26.88 1.96 -12.26
C SER A 195 28.22 2.26 -11.55
N GLY A 196 28.55 1.54 -10.48
CA GLY A 196 29.70 1.83 -9.61
C GLY A 196 29.48 2.99 -8.63
N ARG A 197 28.35 3.69 -8.71
CA ARG A 197 27.94 4.69 -7.71
C ARG A 197 27.59 4.01 -6.40
N ILE A 198 27.77 4.71 -5.29
CA ILE A 198 27.34 4.24 -3.96
C ILE A 198 25.94 4.76 -3.67
N TRP A 199 25.08 3.87 -3.23
CA TRP A 199 23.78 4.20 -2.66
C TRP A 199 23.89 4.24 -1.13
N CYS A 200 23.50 5.36 -0.53
CA CYS A 200 23.63 5.61 0.90
C CYS A 200 22.24 5.54 1.57
N ASN A 201 22.04 4.56 2.45
CA ASN A 201 20.77 4.38 3.14
C ASN A 201 20.78 5.06 4.51
N ILE A 202 19.63 5.61 4.91
CA ILE A 202 19.28 5.65 6.34
C ILE A 202 19.17 4.21 6.83
N THR A 203 19.65 3.92 8.03
CA THR A 203 19.56 2.60 8.65
C THR A 203 18.90 2.67 10.03
N THR A 204 18.30 1.55 10.43
CA THR A 204 17.72 1.34 11.76
C THR A 204 18.03 -0.09 12.21
N GLU A 205 17.91 -0.37 13.50
CA GLU A 205 18.11 -1.73 14.03
C GLU A 205 17.17 -2.74 13.36
N ALA A 206 15.91 -2.35 13.09
CA ALA A 206 14.92 -3.20 12.44
C ALA A 206 15.28 -3.60 11.00
N LYS A 207 16.20 -2.87 10.35
CA LYS A 207 16.73 -3.16 9.01
C LYS A 207 18.10 -3.84 9.03
N SER A 208 18.61 -4.24 10.19
CA SER A 208 19.93 -4.89 10.31
C SER A 208 19.92 -6.39 10.01
N LYS A 209 18.74 -7.03 10.10
CA LYS A 209 18.55 -8.48 9.89
C LYS A 209 17.09 -8.77 9.52
N VAL A 210 16.77 -10.04 9.30
CA VAL A 210 15.39 -10.51 9.15
C VAL A 210 14.58 -10.28 10.44
N ALA A 211 13.30 -9.93 10.29
CA ALA A 211 12.37 -9.76 11.38
C ALA A 211 11.87 -11.11 11.89
N GLU A 212 11.87 -11.28 13.21
CA GLU A 212 11.37 -12.49 13.87
C GLU A 212 10.38 -12.17 14.99
N SER A 213 10.61 -11.06 15.68
CA SER A 213 9.78 -10.54 16.76
C SER A 213 8.81 -9.47 16.25
N LEU A 214 7.71 -9.28 16.98
CA LEU A 214 6.73 -8.24 16.67
C LEU A 214 7.36 -6.82 16.65
N ALA A 215 8.33 -6.55 17.54
CA ALA A 215 9.03 -5.27 17.58
C ALA A 215 9.85 -5.01 16.31
N GLU A 216 10.45 -6.05 15.71
CA GLU A 216 11.19 -5.95 14.46
C GLU A 216 10.25 -5.74 13.26
N PHE A 217 9.12 -6.45 13.19
CA PHE A 217 8.09 -6.19 12.17
C PHE A 217 7.57 -4.75 12.26
N ARG A 218 7.20 -4.28 13.46
CA ARG A 218 6.81 -2.88 13.70
C ARG A 218 7.91 -1.88 13.32
N GLY A 219 9.16 -2.22 13.60
CA GLY A 219 10.32 -1.41 13.23
C GLY A 219 10.50 -1.26 11.71
N ASN A 220 10.13 -2.27 10.93
CA ASN A 220 10.17 -2.21 9.47
C ASN A 220 9.15 -1.21 8.90
N TYR A 221 7.94 -1.13 9.47
CA TYR A 221 6.97 -0.10 9.08
C TYR A 221 7.43 1.32 9.47
N ARG A 222 7.94 1.49 10.70
CA ARG A 222 8.50 2.78 11.17
C ARG A 222 9.65 3.26 10.30
N TYR A 223 10.49 2.35 9.81
CA TYR A 223 11.60 2.70 8.92
C TYR A 223 11.11 3.46 7.68
N ASN A 224 10.07 2.96 7.00
CA ASN A 224 9.54 3.62 5.80
C ASN A 224 8.97 5.00 6.13
N LEU A 225 8.35 5.16 7.30
CA LEU A 225 7.78 6.43 7.78
C LEU A 225 8.83 7.46 8.23
N LEU A 226 10.13 7.14 8.17
CA LEU A 226 11.20 8.15 8.27
C LEU A 226 11.29 9.03 7.02
N ASP A 227 10.76 8.58 5.88
CA ASP A 227 10.84 9.31 4.62
C ASP A 227 9.80 10.44 4.53
N ASP A 228 10.27 11.63 4.17
CA ASP A 228 9.43 12.82 4.06
C ASP A 228 8.47 12.78 2.87
N ASN A 229 8.84 12.14 1.74
CA ASN A 229 7.94 12.01 0.59
C ASN A 229 6.78 11.08 0.93
N LEU A 230 7.07 9.93 1.56
CA LEU A 230 6.03 9.00 1.99
C LEU A 230 5.08 9.65 2.99
N ARG A 231 5.60 10.36 4.01
CA ARG A 231 4.72 11.03 4.99
C ARG A 231 3.85 12.13 4.36
N ARG A 232 4.36 12.91 3.40
CA ARG A 232 3.56 13.89 2.65
C ARG A 232 2.50 13.21 1.79
N PHE A 233 2.87 12.15 1.08
CA PHE A 233 1.95 11.38 0.25
C PHE A 233 0.81 10.80 1.09
N ASN A 234 1.12 10.14 2.20
CA ASN A 234 0.13 9.54 3.08
C ASN A 234 -0.84 10.56 3.72
N ALA A 235 -0.35 11.79 3.96
CA ALA A 235 -1.19 12.85 4.51
C ALA A 235 -2.21 13.39 3.51
N GLU A 236 -2.00 13.23 2.20
CA GLU A 236 -2.84 13.84 1.16
C GLU A 236 -3.57 12.83 0.26
N VAL A 237 -3.07 11.60 0.20
CA VAL A 237 -3.58 10.53 -0.67
C VAL A 237 -4.10 9.38 0.18
N PRO A 238 -5.40 9.09 0.15
CA PRO A 238 -5.99 7.93 0.83
C PRO A 238 -5.38 6.62 0.33
N GLN A 239 -5.08 5.72 1.25
CA GLN A 239 -4.37 4.47 1.00
C GLN A 239 -5.35 3.28 1.01
N ILE A 240 -5.18 2.36 0.06
CA ILE A 240 -5.84 1.05 0.01
C ILE A 240 -4.72 0.00 0.05
N TRP A 241 -4.49 -0.57 1.22
CA TRP A 241 -3.42 -1.55 1.41
C TRP A 241 -3.88 -2.98 1.11
N GLN A 242 -3.00 -3.71 0.43
CA GLN A 242 -2.86 -5.15 0.41
C GLN A 242 -1.62 -5.55 1.22
N TRP A 243 -1.40 -6.84 1.35
CA TRP A 243 -0.08 -7.37 1.70
C TRP A 243 0.34 -8.35 0.62
N ASP A 244 1.63 -8.62 0.56
CA ASP A 244 2.21 -9.67 -0.24
C ASP A 244 3.15 -10.50 0.65
N ASP A 245 4.26 -11.01 0.12
CA ASP A 245 5.13 -11.90 0.86
C ASP A 245 6.08 -11.16 1.80
N HIS A 246 6.65 -10.03 1.40
CA HIS A 246 7.71 -9.39 2.17
C HIS A 246 7.24 -8.68 3.45
N GLU A 247 5.92 -8.55 3.67
CA GLU A 247 5.37 -8.30 5.00
C GLU A 247 5.76 -9.38 6.03
N VAL A 248 6.05 -10.61 5.58
CA VAL A 248 6.49 -11.75 6.39
C VAL A 248 7.92 -12.16 6.02
N THR A 249 8.10 -12.68 4.80
CA THR A 249 9.35 -13.13 4.19
C THR A 249 9.10 -13.55 2.75
N ASN A 250 10.10 -13.38 1.88
CA ASN A 250 10.11 -13.76 0.47
C ASN A 250 9.48 -15.13 0.22
N ASN A 251 8.60 -15.20 -0.76
CA ASN A 251 7.80 -16.31 -1.22
C ASN A 251 7.07 -17.09 -0.12
N TRP A 252 6.58 -16.43 0.94
CA TRP A 252 5.95 -17.20 2.01
C TRP A 252 4.65 -17.88 1.56
N SER A 253 4.51 -19.10 2.05
CA SER A 253 3.29 -19.91 2.03
C SER A 253 3.27 -20.74 3.33
N PRO A 254 2.17 -21.43 3.66
CA PRO A 254 2.13 -22.31 4.84
C PRO A 254 3.22 -23.40 4.84
N GLY A 255 3.82 -23.73 3.69
CA GLY A 255 4.91 -24.70 3.56
C GLY A 255 6.32 -24.11 3.53
N LYS A 256 6.49 -22.79 3.71
CA LYS A 256 7.80 -22.13 3.60
C LYS A 256 8.80 -22.70 4.60
N GLN A 257 9.96 -23.10 4.09
CA GLN A 257 11.12 -23.46 4.91
C GLN A 257 11.99 -22.21 5.07
N LEU A 258 12.22 -21.81 6.32
CA LEU A 258 13.01 -20.62 6.65
C LEU A 258 14.50 -20.92 6.62
N ASP A 259 15.25 -20.11 5.88
CA ASP A 259 16.72 -20.24 5.77
C ASP A 259 17.45 -19.91 7.08
N GLU A 260 18.77 -20.10 7.11
CA GLU A 260 19.63 -19.97 8.29
C GLU A 260 19.62 -18.59 8.97
N ARG A 261 19.13 -17.53 8.29
CA ARG A 261 19.00 -16.18 8.89
C ARG A 261 18.01 -16.17 10.05
N TYR A 262 17.05 -17.10 10.05
CA TYR A 262 16.01 -17.22 11.07
C TYR A 262 16.41 -18.20 12.18
N ARG A 263 16.27 -17.77 13.43
CA ARG A 263 16.46 -18.61 14.63
C ARG A 263 15.28 -19.56 14.81
N SER A 264 14.06 -19.06 14.66
CA SER A 264 12.85 -19.88 14.63
C SER A 264 12.60 -20.38 13.21
N LYS A 265 12.27 -21.68 13.07
CA LYS A 265 11.84 -22.26 11.78
C LYS A 265 10.32 -22.36 11.64
N ASP A 266 9.59 -21.78 12.59
CA ASP A 266 8.12 -21.74 12.55
C ASP A 266 7.61 -20.53 11.77
N ILE A 267 7.19 -20.77 10.52
CA ILE A 267 6.58 -19.77 9.65
C ILE A 267 5.29 -19.19 10.25
N HIS A 268 4.48 -19.99 10.94
CA HIS A 268 3.18 -19.54 11.45
C HIS A 268 3.34 -18.49 12.56
N SER A 269 4.36 -18.64 13.40
CA SER A 269 4.74 -17.61 14.39
C SER A 269 5.14 -16.29 13.72
N LEU A 270 5.87 -16.33 12.61
CA LEU A 270 6.24 -15.11 11.86
C LEU A 270 4.99 -14.46 11.26
N VAL A 271 4.16 -15.23 10.55
CA VAL A 271 2.92 -14.74 9.93
C VAL A 271 2.01 -14.08 10.97
N GLY A 272 1.85 -14.68 12.16
CA GLY A 272 1.03 -14.10 13.23
C GLY A 272 1.52 -12.72 13.70
N ARG A 273 2.84 -12.56 13.86
CA ARG A 273 3.47 -11.28 14.28
C ARG A 273 3.45 -10.25 13.17
N ALA A 274 3.76 -10.66 11.94
CA ALA A 274 3.71 -9.82 10.75
C ALA A 274 2.29 -9.27 10.51
N ARG A 275 1.28 -10.14 10.57
CA ARG A 275 -0.13 -9.74 10.42
C ARG A 275 -0.58 -8.78 11.50
N GLN A 276 -0.15 -8.99 12.75
CA GLN A 276 -0.42 -8.03 13.82
C GLN A 276 0.18 -6.66 13.52
N ALA A 277 1.46 -6.61 13.11
CA ALA A 277 2.10 -5.34 12.73
C ALA A 277 1.41 -4.69 11.53
N TRP A 278 1.06 -5.44 10.49
CA TRP A 278 0.32 -4.92 9.33
C TRP A 278 -1.02 -4.29 9.75
N LEU A 279 -1.81 -4.97 10.60
CA LEU A 279 -3.08 -4.46 11.12
C LEU A 279 -2.94 -3.25 12.06
N GLU A 280 -1.75 -3.02 12.61
CA GLU A 280 -1.43 -1.86 13.45
C GLU A 280 -1.03 -0.64 12.61
N TYR A 281 -0.40 -0.84 11.45
CA TYR A 281 0.15 0.24 10.61
C TYR A 281 -0.70 0.58 9.38
N ALA A 282 -1.53 -0.34 8.89
CA ALA A 282 -2.41 -0.11 7.76
C ALA A 282 -3.62 0.78 8.15
N PRO A 283 -3.96 1.83 7.38
CA PRO A 283 -5.18 2.63 7.60
C PRO A 283 -6.44 1.90 7.09
N VAL A 284 -6.63 0.65 7.53
CA VAL A 284 -7.66 -0.28 7.05
C VAL A 284 -8.83 -0.39 8.03
N ARG A 285 -10.04 -0.56 7.50
CA ARG A 285 -11.24 -0.83 8.30
C ARG A 285 -11.26 -2.29 8.74
N ARG A 286 -11.20 -2.54 10.05
CA ARG A 286 -11.32 -3.90 10.60
C ARG A 286 -12.75 -4.44 10.44
N GLN A 287 -12.90 -5.53 9.70
CA GLN A 287 -14.19 -6.18 9.45
C GLN A 287 -14.59 -7.07 10.64
N ARG A 288 -15.68 -6.74 11.34
CA ARG A 288 -16.13 -7.49 12.53
C ARG A 288 -16.48 -8.95 12.25
N ALA A 289 -16.99 -9.25 11.06
CA ALA A 289 -17.43 -10.59 10.67
C ALA A 289 -16.31 -11.65 10.76
N ASP A 290 -15.05 -11.23 10.57
CA ASP A 290 -13.90 -12.13 10.46
C ASP A 290 -12.86 -11.87 11.56
N GLN A 291 -13.35 -11.54 12.76
CA GLN A 291 -12.52 -11.18 13.92
C GLN A 291 -11.56 -9.99 13.65
N GLY A 292 -11.86 -9.17 12.63
CA GLY A 292 -11.08 -7.98 12.29
C GLY A 292 -9.80 -8.23 11.48
N GLY A 293 -9.52 -9.47 11.07
CA GLY A 293 -8.24 -9.83 10.44
C GLY A 293 -8.24 -9.89 8.91
N ARG A 294 -9.41 -9.89 8.27
CA ARG A 294 -9.52 -10.06 6.81
C ARG A 294 -8.93 -8.88 6.04
N ILE A 295 -8.12 -9.19 5.02
CA ILE A 295 -7.49 -8.20 4.13
C ILE A 295 -8.34 -7.99 2.87
N TYR A 296 -8.81 -9.06 2.23
CA TYR A 296 -9.63 -8.94 1.04
C TYR A 296 -10.98 -8.24 1.31
N ARG A 297 -11.36 -7.33 0.42
CA ARG A 297 -12.56 -6.47 0.57
C ARG A 297 -12.91 -5.77 -0.75
N GLN A 298 -14.14 -5.27 -0.84
CA GLN A 298 -14.58 -4.40 -1.93
C GLN A 298 -14.70 -2.97 -1.41
N LEU A 299 -14.23 -2.02 -2.21
CA LEU A 299 -14.40 -0.59 -1.98
C LEU A 299 -15.13 0.02 -3.19
N SER A 300 -16.38 0.43 -2.98
CA SER A 300 -17.17 1.13 -4.00
C SER A 300 -16.83 2.61 -4.01
N TYR A 301 -16.44 3.11 -5.18
CA TYR A 301 -16.09 4.51 -5.43
C TYR A 301 -17.10 5.15 -6.40
N GLY A 302 -18.34 5.29 -5.91
CA GLY A 302 -19.46 5.79 -6.70
C GLY A 302 -19.91 4.84 -7.81
N PRO A 303 -20.68 5.32 -8.80
CA PRO A 303 -21.23 4.48 -9.87
C PRO A 303 -20.19 4.04 -10.92
N MET A 304 -18.97 4.56 -10.86
CA MET A 304 -17.97 4.35 -11.92
C MET A 304 -16.94 3.30 -11.61
N LEU A 305 -16.67 3.02 -10.33
CA LEU A 305 -15.56 2.16 -9.95
C LEU A 305 -15.89 1.33 -8.71
N ASP A 306 -15.71 0.03 -8.83
CA ASP A 306 -15.53 -0.87 -7.69
C ASP A 306 -14.08 -1.40 -7.71
N VAL A 307 -13.41 -1.34 -6.56
CA VAL A 307 -12.08 -1.94 -6.36
C VAL A 307 -12.23 -3.20 -5.52
N PHE A 308 -11.81 -4.34 -6.08
CA PHE A 308 -11.79 -5.65 -5.44
C PHE A 308 -10.36 -5.93 -4.99
N VAL A 309 -10.12 -5.74 -3.70
CA VAL A 309 -8.81 -5.92 -3.07
C VAL A 309 -8.66 -7.37 -2.67
N LEU A 310 -7.67 -8.07 -3.23
CA LEU A 310 -7.41 -9.49 -2.95
C LEU A 310 -6.39 -9.69 -1.81
N ASP A 311 -6.35 -10.93 -1.31
CA ASP A 311 -5.30 -11.47 -0.45
C ASP A 311 -4.84 -12.79 -1.09
N MET A 312 -3.71 -12.81 -1.78
CA MET A 312 -3.19 -13.99 -2.48
C MET A 312 -2.17 -14.75 -1.62
N ARG A 313 -2.18 -14.50 -0.30
CA ARG A 313 -1.22 -15.02 0.67
C ARG A 313 -1.84 -15.83 1.80
N SER A 314 -2.86 -15.31 2.46
CA SER A 314 -3.46 -15.95 3.64
C SER A 314 -4.09 -17.32 3.37
N TYR A 315 -4.56 -17.55 2.15
CA TYR A 315 -5.47 -18.65 1.80
C TYR A 315 -4.88 -19.65 0.80
N ARG A 316 -3.63 -19.45 0.39
CA ARG A 316 -2.93 -20.31 -0.58
C ARG A 316 -2.39 -21.60 0.04
N GLY A 317 -2.16 -22.60 -0.81
CA GLY A 317 -1.38 -23.78 -0.49
C GLY A 317 0.14 -23.53 -0.50
N PRO A 318 0.95 -24.55 -0.14
CA PRO A 318 2.41 -24.47 -0.19
C PRO A 318 2.93 -24.24 -1.62
N ASN A 319 4.16 -23.72 -1.73
CA ASN A 319 4.90 -23.66 -2.99
C ASN A 319 5.43 -25.03 -3.39
N ASP A 320 4.99 -25.50 -4.54
CA ASP A 320 5.34 -26.81 -5.11
C ASP A 320 5.44 -26.70 -6.64
N ASP A 321 5.34 -27.82 -7.36
CA ASP A 321 5.41 -27.85 -8.82
C ASP A 321 4.23 -27.16 -9.52
N ASN A 322 3.18 -26.81 -8.79
CA ASN A 322 1.95 -26.19 -9.29
C ASN A 322 1.26 -26.95 -10.45
N LEU A 323 1.42 -28.28 -10.54
CA LEU A 323 0.82 -29.11 -11.58
C LEU A 323 -0.36 -29.97 -11.10
N GLY A 324 -1.14 -30.50 -12.05
CA GLY A 324 -2.19 -31.47 -11.79
C GLY A 324 -3.52 -30.90 -11.25
N ALA A 325 -3.98 -31.44 -10.12
CA ALA A 325 -5.28 -31.12 -9.52
C ALA A 325 -5.34 -29.66 -8.99
N SER A 326 -6.55 -29.17 -8.69
CA SER A 326 -6.72 -27.82 -8.16
C SER A 326 -5.97 -27.62 -6.85
N LYS A 327 -5.14 -26.57 -6.81
CA LYS A 327 -4.42 -26.13 -5.60
C LYS A 327 -4.95 -24.77 -5.19
N ALA A 328 -5.03 -24.52 -3.89
CA ALA A 328 -5.55 -23.26 -3.37
C ALA A 328 -4.56 -22.12 -3.63
N PHE A 329 -5.08 -20.97 -4.07
CA PHE A 329 -4.33 -19.72 -4.15
C PHE A 329 -5.09 -18.57 -3.48
N LEU A 330 -6.28 -18.26 -3.99
CA LEU A 330 -7.26 -17.41 -3.30
C LEU A 330 -7.99 -18.20 -2.21
N GLY A 331 -8.10 -19.52 -2.39
CA GLY A 331 -8.90 -20.38 -1.54
C GLY A 331 -10.41 -20.22 -1.79
N ARG A 332 -11.18 -21.22 -1.35
CA ARG A 332 -12.60 -21.36 -1.73
C ARG A 332 -13.49 -20.20 -1.28
N GLU A 333 -13.25 -19.67 -0.08
CA GLU A 333 -14.07 -18.60 0.48
C GLU A 333 -13.89 -17.28 -0.29
N GLN A 334 -12.63 -16.84 -0.47
CA GLN A 334 -12.33 -15.62 -1.22
C GLN A 334 -12.72 -15.76 -2.69
N LEU A 335 -12.51 -16.92 -3.33
CA LEU A 335 -12.96 -17.15 -4.70
C LEU A 335 -14.48 -17.07 -4.84
N ALA A 336 -15.23 -17.64 -3.89
CA ALA A 336 -16.69 -17.53 -3.87
C ALA A 336 -17.17 -16.10 -3.61
N TRP A 337 -16.51 -15.39 -2.69
CA TRP A 337 -16.74 -13.97 -2.43
C TRP A 337 -16.51 -13.14 -3.69
N LEU A 338 -15.35 -13.29 -4.35
CA LEU A 338 -14.96 -12.51 -5.51
C LEU A 338 -15.96 -12.68 -6.67
N LYS A 339 -16.33 -13.92 -6.98
CA LYS A 339 -17.36 -14.21 -8.00
C LYS A 339 -18.70 -13.53 -7.70
N ARG A 340 -19.14 -13.58 -6.44
CA ARG A 340 -20.40 -12.97 -6.01
C ARG A 340 -20.35 -11.44 -6.10
N GLU A 341 -19.29 -10.82 -5.57
CA GLU A 341 -19.21 -9.36 -5.54
C GLU A 341 -19.00 -8.77 -6.96
N LEU A 342 -18.22 -9.43 -7.82
CA LEU A 342 -18.07 -9.04 -9.23
C LEU A 342 -19.39 -9.15 -10.01
N GLU A 343 -20.18 -10.21 -9.78
CA GLU A 343 -21.51 -10.38 -10.37
C GLU A 343 -22.52 -9.33 -9.88
N ASN A 344 -22.44 -8.97 -8.60
CA ASN A 344 -23.35 -8.00 -7.98
C ASN A 344 -23.00 -6.54 -8.33
N SER A 345 -21.73 -6.26 -8.65
CA SER A 345 -21.26 -4.92 -8.97
C SER A 345 -22.02 -4.29 -10.14
N LYS A 346 -22.43 -3.05 -9.95
CA LYS A 346 -23.06 -2.19 -10.97
C LYS A 346 -22.16 -1.03 -11.39
N ALA A 347 -20.92 -1.01 -10.91
CA ALA A 347 -19.94 -0.01 -11.32
C ALA A 347 -19.57 -0.19 -12.80
N GLN A 348 -19.30 0.95 -13.47
CA GLN A 348 -18.79 0.97 -14.84
C GLN A 348 -17.55 0.08 -14.99
N TRP A 349 -16.56 0.25 -14.10
CA TRP A 349 -15.31 -0.50 -14.05
C TRP A 349 -15.20 -1.32 -12.76
N LYS A 350 -14.63 -2.52 -12.91
CA LYS A 350 -14.33 -3.46 -11.84
C LYS A 350 -12.83 -3.71 -11.81
N VAL A 351 -12.12 -2.99 -10.96
CA VAL A 351 -10.67 -3.12 -10.82
C VAL A 351 -10.38 -4.23 -9.82
N ILE A 352 -9.68 -5.27 -10.24
CA ILE A 352 -9.20 -6.35 -9.38
C ILE A 352 -7.76 -6.02 -9.03
N ALA A 353 -7.55 -5.58 -7.79
CA ALA A 353 -6.23 -5.31 -7.25
C ALA A 353 -5.67 -6.61 -6.69
N ALA A 354 -4.59 -7.09 -7.29
CA ALA A 354 -3.95 -8.36 -6.98
C ALA A 354 -2.51 -8.11 -6.58
N ASP A 355 -2.07 -8.77 -5.52
CA ASP A 355 -0.70 -8.69 -5.00
C ASP A 355 0.30 -9.24 -6.04
N MET A 356 -0.06 -10.34 -6.73
CA MET A 356 0.79 -10.95 -7.76
C MET A 356 0.20 -10.98 -9.18
N PRO A 357 1.02 -11.07 -10.24
CA PRO A 357 0.56 -11.26 -11.61
C PRO A 357 -0.10 -12.62 -11.89
N ILE A 358 -0.99 -12.65 -12.88
CA ILE A 358 -1.78 -13.82 -13.25
C ILE A 358 -0.98 -14.80 -14.11
N GLY A 359 -0.34 -14.29 -15.15
CA GLY A 359 0.26 -15.11 -16.21
C GLY A 359 1.78 -15.15 -16.21
N LEU A 360 2.45 -14.50 -15.25
CA LEU A 360 3.90 -14.49 -15.18
C LEU A 360 4.40 -15.64 -14.30
N GLY A 361 5.40 -16.36 -14.79
CA GLY A 361 6.13 -17.32 -13.97
C GLY A 361 6.99 -16.58 -12.94
N VAL A 362 6.78 -16.90 -11.65
CA VAL A 362 7.64 -16.47 -10.54
C VAL A 362 8.19 -17.73 -9.87
N PRO A 363 9.46 -18.09 -10.09
CA PRO A 363 10.04 -19.32 -9.54
C PRO A 363 10.45 -19.16 -8.06
N ASP A 364 10.37 -20.25 -7.30
CA ASP A 364 10.79 -20.38 -5.89
C ASP A 364 11.79 -21.54 -5.71
N GLY A 365 12.74 -21.63 -6.63
CA GLY A 365 13.72 -22.71 -6.72
C GLY A 365 13.15 -23.97 -7.37
N GLU A 366 13.55 -25.14 -6.85
CA GLU A 366 13.17 -26.44 -7.39
C GLU A 366 12.55 -27.35 -6.31
N VAL A 367 11.58 -28.16 -6.71
CA VAL A 367 11.03 -29.26 -5.90
C VAL A 367 11.99 -30.45 -5.90
N SER A 368 12.56 -30.75 -7.07
CA SER A 368 13.60 -31.74 -7.31
C SER A 368 14.41 -31.29 -8.55
N PRO A 369 15.62 -31.83 -8.79
CA PRO A 369 16.45 -31.38 -9.92
C PRO A 369 15.70 -31.37 -11.26
N GLY A 370 15.56 -30.19 -11.86
CA GLY A 370 14.84 -29.99 -13.13
C GLY A 370 13.32 -29.85 -13.02
N LEU A 371 12.75 -29.84 -11.81
CA LEU A 371 11.35 -29.55 -11.56
C LEU A 371 11.22 -28.25 -10.77
N ALA A 372 10.80 -27.19 -11.45
CA ALA A 372 10.62 -25.87 -10.85
C ALA A 372 9.59 -25.91 -9.72
N ARG A 373 9.86 -25.14 -8.66
CA ARG A 373 8.87 -24.76 -7.65
C ARG A 373 8.31 -23.40 -8.04
N TRP A 374 7.00 -23.22 -7.95
CA TRP A 374 6.34 -21.98 -8.35
C TRP A 374 5.75 -21.21 -7.18
N GLU A 375 5.97 -19.91 -7.23
CA GLU A 375 5.38 -18.93 -6.35
C GLU A 375 4.09 -18.34 -6.93
N ALA A 376 4.07 -18.02 -8.22
CA ALA A 376 2.92 -17.41 -8.86
C ALA A 376 1.73 -18.36 -9.06
N ILE A 377 0.67 -17.81 -9.64
CA ILE A 377 -0.47 -18.54 -10.21
C ILE A 377 0.00 -19.45 -11.35
N ALA A 378 0.82 -18.91 -12.26
CA ALA A 378 1.37 -19.64 -13.40
C ALA A 378 2.24 -20.82 -12.94
N ASN A 379 2.21 -21.92 -13.69
CA ASN A 379 2.96 -23.13 -13.40
C ASN A 379 4.06 -23.43 -14.43
N GLY A 380 4.25 -22.55 -15.41
CA GLY A 380 5.27 -22.70 -16.46
C GLY A 380 4.96 -23.80 -17.48
N ASP A 381 3.77 -24.39 -17.43
CA ASP A 381 3.26 -25.33 -18.41
C ASP A 381 2.23 -24.60 -19.31
N PRO A 382 2.57 -24.30 -20.58
CA PRO A 382 1.70 -23.54 -21.48
C PRO A 382 0.42 -24.28 -21.92
N GLY A 383 0.12 -25.44 -21.33
CA GLY A 383 -1.01 -26.30 -21.61
C GLY A 383 -2.32 -25.86 -20.92
N PRO A 384 -3.28 -26.79 -20.76
CA PRO A 384 -4.52 -26.50 -20.04
C PRO A 384 -4.27 -26.09 -18.59
N ALA A 385 -5.16 -25.28 -18.01
CA ALA A 385 -5.03 -24.80 -16.64
C ALA A 385 -4.85 -25.94 -15.62
N GLN A 386 -3.79 -25.84 -14.83
CA GLN A 386 -3.41 -26.81 -13.80
C GLN A 386 -3.13 -26.13 -12.45
N GLY A 387 -3.09 -26.93 -11.37
CA GLY A 387 -2.71 -26.42 -10.06
C GLY A 387 -3.56 -25.23 -9.61
N ARG A 388 -2.90 -24.11 -9.33
CA ARG A 388 -3.48 -22.83 -8.91
C ARG A 388 -4.20 -22.09 -10.03
N GLU A 389 -3.78 -22.27 -11.29
CA GLU A 389 -4.44 -21.64 -12.45
C GLU A 389 -5.91 -22.06 -12.55
N ARG A 390 -6.29 -23.22 -12.01
CA ARG A 390 -7.69 -23.69 -12.01
C ARG A 390 -8.63 -22.75 -11.25
N GLU A 391 -8.18 -22.08 -10.19
CA GLU A 391 -9.00 -21.07 -9.50
C GLU A 391 -9.24 -19.84 -10.38
N ILE A 392 -8.23 -19.42 -11.16
CA ILE A 392 -8.36 -18.33 -12.13
C ILE A 392 -9.23 -18.76 -13.32
N ALA A 393 -9.07 -19.97 -13.84
CA ALA A 393 -9.93 -20.51 -14.88
C ALA A 393 -11.40 -20.57 -14.43
N GLU A 394 -11.67 -21.01 -13.19
CA GLU A 394 -13.02 -21.00 -12.60
C GLU A 394 -13.59 -19.58 -12.50
N LEU A 395 -12.77 -18.61 -12.05
CA LEU A 395 -13.18 -17.21 -11.97
C LEU A 395 -13.52 -16.66 -13.35
N LEU A 396 -12.59 -16.78 -14.31
CA LEU A 396 -12.75 -16.24 -15.65
C LEU A 396 -13.96 -16.85 -16.38
N GLY A 397 -14.17 -18.16 -16.27
CA GLY A 397 -15.36 -18.83 -16.80
C GLY A 397 -16.66 -18.36 -16.14
N HIS A 398 -16.65 -18.11 -14.83
CA HIS A 398 -17.79 -17.52 -14.13
C HIS A 398 -18.11 -16.11 -14.63
N LEU A 399 -17.11 -15.25 -14.78
CA LEU A 399 -17.30 -13.88 -15.27
C LEU A 399 -17.89 -13.87 -16.69
N ARG A 400 -17.38 -14.74 -17.57
CA ARG A 400 -17.95 -14.93 -18.91
C ARG A 400 -19.41 -15.39 -18.83
N ALA A 401 -19.68 -16.46 -18.08
CA ALA A 401 -21.02 -17.05 -17.97
C ALA A 401 -22.06 -16.08 -17.36
N ARG A 402 -21.62 -15.17 -16.48
CA ARG A 402 -22.46 -14.14 -15.85
C ARG A 402 -22.43 -12.80 -16.58
N GLN A 403 -21.74 -12.71 -17.72
CA GLN A 403 -21.60 -11.48 -18.50
C GLN A 403 -21.09 -10.30 -17.65
N VAL A 404 -20.09 -10.58 -16.81
CA VAL A 404 -19.41 -9.55 -16.02
C VAL A 404 -18.35 -8.90 -16.91
N HIS A 405 -18.61 -7.66 -17.31
CA HIS A 405 -17.73 -6.89 -18.18
C HIS A 405 -16.93 -5.81 -17.43
N ASN A 406 -15.99 -5.19 -18.16
CA ASN A 406 -15.18 -4.05 -17.73
C ASN A 406 -14.31 -4.38 -16.51
N THR A 407 -13.70 -5.56 -16.52
CA THR A 407 -12.72 -5.99 -15.53
C THR A 407 -11.31 -5.62 -15.96
N VAL A 408 -10.51 -5.11 -15.03
CA VAL A 408 -9.08 -4.79 -15.23
C VAL A 408 -8.31 -5.28 -14.02
N TRP A 409 -7.17 -5.94 -14.25
CA TRP A 409 -6.28 -6.40 -13.21
C TRP A 409 -5.12 -5.43 -13.03
N LEU A 410 -4.84 -5.06 -11.79
CA LEU A 410 -3.69 -4.23 -11.42
C LEU A 410 -2.81 -5.03 -10.45
N THR A 411 -1.53 -5.18 -10.80
CA THR A 411 -0.60 -6.06 -10.09
C THR A 411 0.75 -5.40 -9.81
N ALA A 412 1.48 -5.95 -8.84
CA ALA A 412 2.86 -5.60 -8.49
C ALA A 412 3.69 -6.91 -8.38
N ASP A 413 4.43 -7.13 -7.28
CA ASP A 413 5.34 -8.27 -6.99
C ASP A 413 6.58 -8.33 -7.90
N VAL A 414 6.38 -8.25 -9.21
CA VAL A 414 7.49 -8.23 -10.15
C VAL A 414 8.00 -6.80 -10.34
N HIS A 415 9.31 -6.62 -10.15
CA HIS A 415 9.93 -5.31 -10.06
C HIS A 415 10.26 -4.68 -11.44
N TYR A 416 9.23 -4.56 -12.27
CA TYR A 416 9.21 -3.81 -13.53
C TYR A 416 7.77 -3.42 -13.87
N CYS A 417 7.58 -2.62 -14.93
CA CYS A 417 6.23 -2.32 -15.43
C CYS A 417 5.93 -2.99 -16.76
N ALA A 418 4.68 -3.40 -16.93
CA ALA A 418 4.21 -4.08 -18.14
C ALA A 418 2.70 -3.91 -18.35
N ALA A 419 2.29 -4.09 -19.61
CA ALA A 419 0.89 -4.20 -20.00
C ALA A 419 0.68 -5.51 -20.76
N HIS A 420 -0.17 -6.38 -20.21
CA HIS A 420 -0.50 -7.67 -20.80
C HIS A 420 -1.96 -7.69 -21.23
N HIS A 421 -2.18 -8.17 -22.46
CA HIS A 421 -3.52 -8.42 -22.96
C HIS A 421 -3.77 -9.92 -23.08
N TYR A 422 -4.81 -10.41 -22.43
CA TYR A 422 -5.22 -11.82 -22.40
C TYR A 422 -6.37 -12.05 -23.38
N HIS A 423 -6.34 -13.14 -24.14
CA HIS A 423 -7.40 -13.43 -25.12
C HIS A 423 -7.54 -14.94 -25.38
N PRO A 424 -8.78 -15.46 -25.45
CA PRO A 424 -9.03 -16.90 -25.61
C PRO A 424 -8.42 -17.49 -26.89
N ASP A 425 -8.45 -16.76 -28.01
CA ASP A 425 -7.84 -17.24 -29.28
C ASP A 425 -6.32 -17.54 -29.20
N ARG A 426 -5.63 -17.01 -28.19
CA ARG A 426 -4.19 -17.28 -27.96
C ARG A 426 -3.95 -18.25 -26.81
N ALA A 427 -5.00 -18.68 -26.13
CA ALA A 427 -4.94 -19.39 -24.86
C ALA A 427 -5.18 -20.88 -25.04
N ALA A 428 -4.60 -21.68 -24.15
CA ALA A 428 -4.91 -23.10 -24.03
C ALA A 428 -6.27 -23.32 -23.32
N PHE A 429 -6.58 -22.53 -22.29
CA PHE A 429 -7.91 -22.45 -21.70
C PHE A 429 -8.69 -21.32 -22.38
N GLN A 430 -9.85 -21.60 -22.99
CA GLN A 430 -10.56 -20.63 -23.85
C GLN A 430 -11.88 -20.11 -23.28
N ASP A 431 -12.32 -20.58 -22.11
CA ASP A 431 -13.61 -20.20 -21.53
C ASP A 431 -13.51 -18.89 -20.73
N PHE A 432 -13.20 -17.78 -21.41
CA PHE A 432 -13.13 -16.44 -20.82
C PHE A 432 -13.27 -15.31 -21.85
N GLU A 433 -13.61 -14.11 -21.41
CA GLU A 433 -13.61 -12.90 -22.24
C GLU A 433 -12.23 -12.19 -22.17
N PRO A 434 -11.78 -11.50 -23.23
CA PRO A 434 -10.52 -10.77 -23.22
C PRO A 434 -10.45 -9.74 -22.09
N PHE A 435 -9.27 -9.60 -21.47
CA PHE A 435 -9.04 -8.63 -20.39
C PHE A 435 -7.60 -8.11 -20.38
N TRP A 436 -7.39 -7.05 -19.60
CA TRP A 436 -6.08 -6.43 -19.40
C TRP A 436 -5.57 -6.65 -17.98
N GLU A 437 -4.27 -6.87 -17.90
CA GLU A 437 -3.47 -6.77 -16.68
C GLU A 437 -2.42 -5.68 -16.87
N PHE A 438 -2.26 -4.82 -15.87
CA PHE A 438 -1.20 -3.83 -15.83
C PHE A 438 -0.36 -4.04 -14.56
N VAL A 439 0.94 -4.18 -14.78
CA VAL A 439 1.94 -4.42 -13.74
C VAL A 439 2.69 -3.11 -13.47
N ALA A 440 2.83 -2.73 -12.20
CA ALA A 440 3.63 -1.56 -11.83
C ALA A 440 4.38 -1.75 -10.51
N GLY A 441 5.70 -1.80 -10.62
CA GLY A 441 6.64 -1.80 -9.49
C GLY A 441 8.08 -1.77 -10.02
N PRO A 442 9.08 -1.69 -9.14
CA PRO A 442 8.94 -1.42 -7.73
C PRO A 442 8.88 0.09 -7.43
N LEU A 443 8.42 0.46 -6.24
CA LEU A 443 8.39 1.85 -5.77
C LEU A 443 9.78 2.36 -5.38
N ASN A 444 10.48 1.61 -4.54
CA ASN A 444 11.83 1.92 -4.08
C ASN A 444 12.54 0.64 -3.62
N ALA A 445 12.66 -0.32 -4.52
CA ALA A 445 13.33 -1.60 -4.31
C ALA A 445 14.23 -1.93 -5.51
N GLY A 446 15.01 -3.00 -5.44
CA GLY A 446 15.88 -3.39 -6.55
C GLY A 446 15.05 -3.84 -7.75
N SER A 447 15.32 -3.36 -8.95
CA SER A 447 14.53 -3.73 -10.14
C SER A 447 14.95 -5.09 -10.74
N PHE A 448 13.98 -5.86 -11.25
CA PHE A 448 14.17 -7.22 -11.80
C PHE A 448 13.37 -7.43 -13.10
N GLY A 449 13.49 -8.63 -13.68
CA GLY A 449 12.69 -9.08 -14.81
C GLY A 449 13.35 -8.85 -16.18
N PRO A 450 12.59 -8.99 -17.27
CA PRO A 450 11.20 -9.42 -17.30
C PRO A 450 11.06 -10.93 -17.01
N ASN A 451 9.92 -11.33 -16.44
CA ASN A 451 9.62 -12.74 -16.21
C ASN A 451 8.94 -13.35 -17.46
N VAL A 452 8.97 -14.67 -17.58
CA VAL A 452 8.38 -15.38 -18.73
C VAL A 452 6.87 -15.53 -18.54
N LEU A 453 6.10 -15.26 -19.60
CA LEU A 453 4.65 -15.50 -19.61
C LEU A 453 4.30 -16.96 -19.88
N ASP A 454 3.32 -17.45 -19.13
CA ASP A 454 2.63 -18.70 -19.35
C ASP A 454 1.47 -18.53 -20.35
N LYS A 455 1.30 -19.49 -21.27
CA LYS A 455 0.28 -19.43 -22.32
C LYS A 455 -1.07 -20.00 -21.93
N THR A 456 -1.26 -20.51 -20.71
CA THR A 456 -2.54 -21.03 -20.21
C THR A 456 -3.71 -20.10 -20.53
N PHE A 457 -3.55 -18.79 -20.28
CA PHE A 457 -4.55 -17.75 -20.55
C PHE A 457 -4.23 -16.85 -21.75
N GLY A 458 -3.29 -17.25 -22.60
CA GLY A 458 -2.96 -16.54 -23.85
C GLY A 458 -2.53 -15.07 -23.73
N PRO A 459 -1.71 -14.67 -22.73
CA PRO A 459 -1.24 -13.31 -22.62
C PRO A 459 -0.36 -12.92 -23.82
N ARG A 460 -0.39 -11.64 -24.14
CA ARG A 460 0.55 -10.98 -25.05
C ARG A 460 1.14 -9.78 -24.34
N VAL A 461 2.47 -9.68 -24.33
CA VAL A 461 3.17 -8.44 -23.96
C VAL A 461 2.83 -7.36 -24.97
N VAL A 462 2.13 -6.33 -24.52
CA VAL A 462 1.87 -5.12 -25.32
C VAL A 462 2.94 -4.07 -25.02
N PHE A 463 3.38 -4.01 -23.77
CA PHE A 463 4.47 -3.16 -23.33
C PHE A 463 5.18 -3.82 -22.15
N GLU A 464 6.49 -3.65 -22.06
CA GLU A 464 7.30 -3.98 -20.88
C GLU A 464 8.49 -3.03 -20.80
N LYS A 465 8.90 -2.67 -19.58
CA LYS A 465 10.13 -1.92 -19.32
C LYS A 465 10.79 -2.44 -18.06
N ALA A 466 11.82 -3.26 -18.25
CA ALA A 466 12.60 -3.93 -17.22
C ALA A 466 14.09 -3.60 -17.36
N PRO A 467 14.88 -3.70 -16.27
CA PRO A 467 16.33 -3.46 -16.32
C PRO A 467 17.07 -4.59 -17.05
N ALA A 468 18.21 -4.25 -17.65
CA ALA A 468 19.12 -5.25 -18.23
C ALA A 468 19.92 -6.03 -17.16
N VAL A 469 20.12 -5.43 -15.98
CA VAL A 469 20.84 -6.00 -14.85
C VAL A 469 19.84 -6.28 -13.73
N GLN A 470 19.82 -7.52 -13.23
CA GLN A 470 18.96 -7.89 -12.11
C GLN A 470 19.39 -7.19 -10.82
N ASN A 471 18.43 -6.87 -9.96
CA ASN A 471 18.63 -6.07 -8.75
C ASN A 471 19.26 -4.69 -9.04
N SER A 472 18.83 -4.04 -10.13
CA SER A 472 19.30 -2.69 -10.46
C SER A 472 18.84 -1.69 -9.40
N SER A 473 19.73 -0.77 -9.03
CA SER A 473 19.40 0.27 -8.05
C SER A 473 18.36 1.27 -8.58
N PRO A 474 17.69 2.05 -7.70
CA PRO A 474 16.82 3.13 -8.16
C PRO A 474 17.52 4.18 -9.04
N PHE A 475 18.85 4.27 -9.03
CA PHE A 475 19.60 5.12 -9.98
C PHE A 475 19.45 4.67 -11.44
N ALA A 476 19.14 3.41 -11.70
CA ALA A 476 18.95 2.88 -13.04
C ALA A 476 17.66 3.38 -13.72
N GLY A 477 16.73 3.98 -12.97
CA GLY A 477 15.50 4.56 -13.53
C GLY A 477 14.40 3.54 -13.86
N PHE A 478 14.41 2.38 -13.20
CA PHE A 478 13.42 1.31 -13.35
C PHE A 478 12.49 1.18 -12.14
N GLN A 479 12.12 2.31 -11.53
CA GLN A 479 11.05 2.37 -10.52
C GLN A 479 9.80 2.90 -11.22
N PHE A 480 8.65 2.29 -10.95
CA PHE A 480 7.43 2.55 -11.69
C PHE A 480 6.21 2.60 -10.79
N PHE A 481 5.22 3.39 -11.20
CA PHE A 481 3.88 3.33 -10.67
C PHE A 481 2.87 3.46 -11.80
N GLY A 482 1.68 2.94 -11.58
CA GLY A 482 0.57 3.08 -12.50
C GLY A 482 -0.36 4.22 -12.12
N GLU A 483 -0.94 4.89 -13.12
CA GLU A 483 -1.99 5.90 -12.98
C GLU A 483 -3.20 5.50 -13.83
N VAL A 484 -4.38 5.47 -13.22
CA VAL A 484 -5.65 5.25 -13.90
C VAL A 484 -6.45 6.53 -13.89
N ASN A 485 -6.97 6.92 -15.05
CA ASN A 485 -7.92 8.02 -15.22
C ASN A 485 -9.21 7.46 -15.82
N ILE A 486 -10.37 7.66 -15.19
CA ILE A 486 -11.67 7.29 -15.74
C ILE A 486 -12.44 8.57 -16.02
N ASP A 487 -12.83 8.79 -17.27
CA ASP A 487 -13.58 9.97 -17.69
C ASP A 487 -15.05 9.87 -17.24
N GLY A 488 -15.55 10.90 -16.57
CA GLY A 488 -16.89 10.92 -15.97
C GLY A 488 -18.04 10.89 -16.97
N GLN A 489 -17.80 11.33 -18.22
CA GLN A 489 -18.82 11.46 -19.24
C GLN A 489 -18.90 10.20 -20.11
N SER A 490 -17.79 9.81 -20.73
CA SER A 490 -17.68 8.65 -21.60
C SER A 490 -17.56 7.34 -20.82
N GLY A 491 -16.98 7.36 -19.62
CA GLY A 491 -16.59 6.14 -18.91
C GLY A 491 -15.33 5.48 -19.48
N GLU A 492 -14.61 6.10 -20.43
CA GLU A 492 -13.31 5.62 -20.92
C GLU A 492 -12.31 5.54 -19.75
N MET A 493 -11.56 4.43 -19.67
CA MET A 493 -10.44 4.28 -18.74
C MET A 493 -9.12 4.42 -19.49
N GLY A 494 -8.31 5.42 -19.12
CA GLY A 494 -6.91 5.53 -19.51
C GLY A 494 -6.01 4.98 -18.42
N VAL A 495 -5.13 4.04 -18.77
CA VAL A 495 -4.12 3.46 -17.88
C VAL A 495 -2.74 3.90 -18.36
N VAL A 496 -1.98 4.55 -17.49
CA VAL A 496 -0.66 5.11 -17.78
C VAL A 496 0.37 4.47 -16.86
N LEU A 497 1.46 3.94 -17.41
CA LEU A 497 2.61 3.52 -16.61
C LEU A 497 3.61 4.67 -16.58
N ARG A 498 4.07 5.02 -15.38
CA ARG A 498 4.98 6.16 -15.13
C ARG A 498 6.24 5.69 -14.42
N ASP A 499 7.34 6.37 -14.72
CA ASP A 499 8.61 6.15 -14.02
C ASP A 499 8.71 6.94 -12.71
N LEU A 500 9.87 6.82 -12.06
CA LEU A 500 10.26 7.48 -10.82
C LEU A 500 10.05 9.01 -10.80
N ASP A 501 10.06 9.65 -11.97
CA ASP A 501 9.89 11.09 -12.17
C ASP A 501 8.45 11.47 -12.54
N GLY A 502 7.54 10.49 -12.61
CA GLY A 502 6.17 10.68 -13.06
C GLY A 502 6.03 10.83 -14.58
N VAL A 503 7.08 10.55 -15.35
CA VAL A 503 7.06 10.60 -16.82
C VAL A 503 6.35 9.36 -17.34
N SER A 504 5.41 9.57 -18.25
CA SER A 504 4.68 8.48 -18.91
C SER A 504 5.63 7.68 -19.79
N VAL A 505 5.68 6.36 -19.59
CA VAL A 505 6.42 5.42 -20.45
C VAL A 505 5.49 4.60 -21.33
N PHE A 506 4.21 4.52 -21.00
CA PHE A 506 3.18 3.82 -21.76
C PHE A 506 1.78 4.32 -21.39
N GLU A 507 0.85 4.29 -22.35
CA GLU A 507 -0.57 4.61 -22.14
C GLU A 507 -1.45 3.65 -22.94
N GLN A 508 -2.51 3.15 -22.32
CA GLN A 508 -3.56 2.34 -22.95
C GLN A 508 -4.93 2.91 -22.59
N LYS A 509 -5.76 3.12 -23.61
CA LYS A 509 -7.17 3.52 -23.45
C LYS A 509 -8.09 2.32 -23.60
N LEU A 510 -9.05 2.18 -22.70
CA LEU A 510 -10.00 1.09 -22.65
C LEU A 510 -11.41 1.66 -22.76
N GLN A 511 -12.17 1.18 -23.74
CA GLN A 511 -13.57 1.54 -23.90
C GLN A 511 -14.44 0.68 -22.99
N PRO A 512 -15.39 1.26 -22.26
CA PRO A 512 -16.38 0.47 -21.55
C PRO A 512 -17.29 -0.25 -22.54
N VAL A 513 -17.65 -1.48 -22.21
CA VAL A 513 -18.65 -2.29 -22.92
C VAL A 513 -20.01 -2.12 -22.28
#